data_AF-A0A9D6KW00-F1
#
_entry.id   AF-A0A9D6KW00-F1
#
_cell.length_a   1.000
_cell.length_b   1.000
_cell.length_c   1.000
_cell.angle_alpha   90.00
_cell.angle_beta   90.00
_cell.angle_gamma   90.00
#
_symmetry.space_group_name_H-M   'P 1'
#
loop_
_entity.id
_entity.type
_entity.pdbx_description
1 polymer ?
#
loop_
_entity_poly.entity_id
_entity_poly.type
_entity_poly.pdbx_seq_one_letter_code
_entity_poly.pdbx_strand_id
1 'polypeptide(L)' 'MDQHTQDQERATLTAADFAAAGVDAPNWTSDPVPSLETWRRWRAAEDQALAFMRAQKPAAR' A
#
# COMPACT_ATOMS: atom_id res chain seq x y z
N MET A 1 8.13 -0.31 18.94
CA MET A 1 8.05 -1.64 18.30
C MET A 1 6.94 -1.55 17.25
N ASP A 2 7.22 -0.95 16.08
CA ASP A 2 6.15 -0.42 15.21
C ASP A 2 6.26 -0.85 13.74
N GLN A 3 7.37 -1.47 13.33
CA GLN A 3 7.51 -1.97 11.95
C GLN A 3 6.61 -3.19 11.67
N HIS A 4 6.35 -4.02 12.67
CA HIS A 4 5.62 -5.27 12.49
C HIS A 4 4.14 -5.04 12.14
N THR A 5 3.52 -4.02 12.75
CA THR A 5 2.13 -3.63 12.45
C THR A 5 2.01 -3.04 11.04
N GLN A 6 2.93 -2.15 10.64
CA GLN A 6 2.89 -1.55 9.30
C GLN A 6 3.12 -2.57 8.18
N ASP A 7 3.98 -3.56 8.42
CA ASP A 7 4.22 -4.63 7.46
C ASP A 7 2.98 -5.52 7.30
N GLN A 8 2.29 -5.84 8.40
CA GLN A 8 1.02 -6.56 8.35
C GLN A 8 -0.09 -5.77 7.66
N GLU A 9 -0.22 -4.46 7.95
CA GLU A 9 -1.21 -3.61 7.27
C GLU A 9 -0.93 -3.53 5.76
N ARG A 10 0.35 -3.44 5.36
CA ARG A 10 0.74 -3.49 3.94
C ARG A 10 0.46 -4.85 3.30
N ALA A 11 0.68 -5.94 4.02
CA ALA A 11 0.34 -7.28 3.54
C ALA A 11 -1.17 -7.48 3.36
N THR A 12 -2.01 -6.72 4.08
CA THR A 12 -3.46 -6.71 3.89
C THR A 12 -3.96 -5.79 2.78
N LEU A 13 -3.09 -4.93 2.20
CA LEU A 13 -3.49 -4.07 1.09
C LEU A 13 -3.83 -4.92 -0.13
N THR A 14 -5.07 -4.82 -0.58
CA THR A 14 -5.54 -5.47 -1.80
C THR A 14 -5.53 -4.50 -2.96
N ALA A 15 -5.54 -5.01 -4.20
CA ALA A 15 -5.65 -4.17 -5.40
C ALA A 15 -6.87 -3.21 -5.36
N ALA A 16 -7.93 -3.58 -4.65
CA ALA A 16 -9.10 -2.73 -4.45
C ALA A 16 -8.80 -1.52 -3.56
N ASP A 17 -7.94 -1.65 -2.54
CA ASP A 17 -7.52 -0.54 -1.67
C ASP A 17 -6.69 0.49 -2.45
N PHE A 18 -5.78 0.01 -3.31
CA PHE A 18 -5.03 0.88 -4.23
C PHE A 18 -5.96 1.62 -5.19
N ALA A 19 -6.90 0.89 -5.82
CA ALA A 19 -7.88 1.50 -6.72
C ALA A 19 -8.78 2.52 -6.01
N ALA A 20 -9.23 2.23 -4.78
CA ALA A 20 -10.04 3.14 -3.98
C ALA A 20 -9.26 4.39 -3.54
N ALA A 21 -7.95 4.26 -3.33
CA ALA A 21 -7.04 5.38 -3.07
C ALA A 21 -6.62 6.15 -4.35
N GLY A 22 -7.06 5.69 -5.53
CA GLY A 22 -6.76 6.31 -6.82
C GLY A 22 -5.34 6.06 -7.33
N VAL A 23 -4.68 5.00 -6.86
CA VAL A 23 -3.30 4.64 -7.22
C VAL A 23 -3.25 3.25 -7.88
N ASP A 24 -2.21 3.03 -8.67
CA ASP A 24 -2.00 1.74 -9.35
C ASP A 24 -1.37 0.73 -8.39
N ALA A 25 -1.88 -0.51 -8.39
CA ALA A 25 -1.36 -1.56 -7.54
C ALA A 25 -0.01 -2.06 -8.05
N PRO A 26 1.01 -2.21 -7.19
CA PRO A 26 2.31 -2.69 -7.62
C PRO A 26 2.25 -4.11 -8.19
N ASN A 27 2.73 -4.30 -9.42
CA ASN A 27 2.74 -5.58 -10.11
C ASN A 27 4.04 -6.36 -9.85
N TRP A 28 4.25 -6.78 -8.60
CA TRP A 28 5.43 -7.53 -8.16
C TRP A 28 5.64 -8.85 -8.91
N THR A 29 4.57 -9.42 -9.48
CA THR A 29 4.63 -10.69 -10.22
C THR A 29 5.21 -10.52 -11.61
N SER A 30 4.87 -9.42 -12.29
CA SER A 30 5.35 -9.15 -13.64
C SER A 30 6.71 -8.45 -13.66
N ASP A 31 7.05 -7.71 -12.60
CA ASP A 31 8.32 -7.00 -12.47
C ASP A 31 8.91 -7.21 -11.06
N PRO A 32 9.66 -8.31 -10.84
CA PRO A 32 10.15 -8.69 -9.52
C PRO A 32 11.30 -7.81 -9.02
N VAL A 33 12.00 -7.10 -9.94
CA VAL A 33 13.07 -6.16 -9.60
C VAL A 33 12.81 -4.83 -10.30
N PRO A 34 11.89 -4.02 -9.76
CA PRO A 34 11.55 -2.75 -10.37
C PRO A 34 12.72 -1.78 -10.37
N SER A 35 12.75 -0.91 -11.38
CA SER A 35 13.64 0.25 -11.39
C SER A 35 13.40 1.12 -10.15
N LEU A 36 14.40 1.88 -9.70
CA LEU A 36 14.28 2.75 -8.52
C LEU A 36 13.09 3.71 -8.60
N GLU A 37 12.79 4.23 -9.80
CA GLU A 37 11.61 5.08 -10.03
C GLU A 37 10.30 4.32 -9.85
N THR A 38 10.19 3.11 -10.39
CA THR A 38 9.04 2.22 -10.22
C THR A 38 8.87 1.85 -8.75
N TRP A 39 9.95 1.51 -8.05
CA TRP A 39 9.92 1.19 -6.63
C TRP A 39 9.44 2.39 -5.79
N ARG A 40 9.89 3.61 -6.10
CA ARG A 40 9.40 4.82 -5.44
C ARG A 40 7.91 5.06 -5.68
N ARG A 41 7.42 4.85 -6.91
CA ARG A 41 5.98 4.97 -7.23
C ARG A 41 5.16 3.94 -6.46
N TRP A 42 5.63 2.69 -6.41
CA TRP A 42 4.97 1.62 -5.67
C TRP A 42 4.92 1.91 -4.17
N ARG A 43 6.02 2.37 -3.57
CA ARG A 43 6.05 2.80 -2.16
C ARG A 43 5.08 3.95 -1.87
N ALA A 44 4.99 4.94 -2.77
CA ALA A 44 4.04 6.03 -2.61
C ALA A 44 2.58 5.54 -2.73
N ALA A 45 2.30 4.62 -3.65
CA ALA A 45 0.98 4.00 -3.79
C ALA A 45 0.58 3.21 -2.54
N GLU A 46 1.51 2.44 -1.97
CA GLU A 46 1.29 1.70 -0.72
C GLU A 46 1.01 2.62 0.46
N ASP A 47 1.75 3.71 0.59
CA ASP A 47 1.53 4.71 1.63
C ASP A 47 0.16 5.39 1.49
N GLN A 48 -0.23 5.75 0.26
CA GLN A 48 -1.52 6.37 -0.02
C GLN A 48 -2.70 5.40 0.22
N ALA A 49 -2.57 4.14 -0.19
CA ALA A 49 -3.57 3.12 0.05
C ALA A 49 -3.70 2.80 1.55
N LEU A 50 -2.57 2.76 2.28
CA LEU A 50 -2.56 2.59 3.73
C LEU A 50 -3.20 3.79 4.45
N ALA A 51 -2.89 5.01 4.05
CA ALA A 51 -3.49 6.22 4.59
C ALA A 51 -5.01 6.25 4.35
N PHE A 52 -5.46 5.83 3.16
CA PHE A 52 -6.86 5.70 2.83
C PHE A 52 -7.55 4.62 3.67
N MET A 53 -6.95 3.43 3.80
CA MET A 53 -7.46 2.35 4.65
C MET A 53 -7.58 2.79 6.12
N ARG A 54 -6.58 3.51 6.65
CA ARG A 54 -6.61 4.08 8.00
C ARG A 54 -7.67 5.15 8.18
N ALA A 55 -7.90 5.98 7.17
CA ALA A 55 -9.00 6.95 7.18
C ALA A 55 -10.38 6.28 7.13
N GLN A 56 -10.49 5.14 6.43
CA GLN A 56 -11.71 4.35 6.34
C GLN A 56 -11.98 3.48 7.57
N LYS A 57 -10.95 3.03 8.29
CA LYS A 57 -11.10 2.28 9.53
C LYS A 57 -11.53 3.28 10.61
N PRO A 58 -12.82 3.35 11.01
CA PRO A 58 -13.20 4.21 12.10
C PRO A 58 -12.37 3.77 13.30
N ALA A 59 -11.62 4.69 13.90
CA ALA A 59 -11.05 4.47 15.21
C ALA A 59 -12.22 4.02 16.09
N ALA A 60 -12.23 2.74 16.47
CA ALA A 60 -13.23 2.20 17.37
C ALA A 60 -13.12 3.07 18.64
N ARG A 61 -14.11 3.93 18.84
CA ARG A 61 -14.19 4.92 19.91
C ARG A 61 -15.23 4.45 20.91
#